data_AF-R7SD21-F1
#
_entry.id   AF-R7SD21-F1
#
_cell.length_a   1.000
_cell.length_b   1.000
_cell.length_c   1.000
_cell.angle_alpha   90.00
_cell.angle_beta   90.00
_cell.angle_gamma   90.00
#
_symmetry.space_group_name_H-M   'P 1'
#
loop_
_entity.id
_entity.type
_entity.pdbx_description
1 polymer ?
#
loop_
_entity_poly.entity_id
_entity_poly.type
_entity_poly.pdbx_seq_one_letter_code
_entity_poly.pdbx_strand_id
1 'polypeptide(L)' 'METTAMVDSGATALFLDQLFVDQHKISTFPLRSPIRITNIDGSPNRAGNISHFARLRL' A
#
# COMPACT_ATOMS: atom_id res chain seq x y z
N MET A 1 20.08 3.28 -5.12
CA MET A 1 18.78 3.92 -5.41
C MET A 1 18.27 4.48 -4.10
N GLU A 2 17.77 5.71 -4.15
CA GLU A 2 17.14 6.35 -3.00
C GLU A 2 15.68 5.87 -2.92
N THR A 3 15.19 5.66 -1.71
CA THR A 3 13.79 5.31 -1.45
C THR A 3 13.19 6.42 -0.63
N THR A 4 12.05 6.95 -1.08
CA THR A 4 11.29 7.95 -0.34
C THR A 4 10.13 7.26 0.36
N ALA A 5 9.93 7.59 1.63
CA ALA A 5 8.75 7.21 2.39
C ALA A 5 8.06 8.49 2.89
N MET A 6 6.73 8.46 2.95
CA MET A 6 5.92 9.53 3.52
C MET A 6 5.48 9.12 4.93
N VAL A 7 5.75 9.98 5.92
CA VAL A 7 5.19 9.83 7.27
C VAL A 7 3.85 10.55 7.28
N ASP A 8 2.76 9.79 7.25
CA ASP A 8 1.40 10.31 7.16
C ASP A 8 0.60 9.92 8.41
N SER A 9 0.35 10.89 9.30
CA SER A 9 -0.49 10.68 10.49
C SER A 9 -1.98 10.60 10.19
N GLY A 10 -2.40 10.96 8.97
CA GLY A 10 -3.77 10.81 8.49
C GLY A 10 -4.07 9.43 7.90
N ALA A 11 -3.05 8.63 7.62
CA ALA A 11 -3.20 7.26 7.14
C ALA A 11 -3.60 6.31 8.29
N THR A 12 -4.64 5.51 8.08
CA THR A 12 -5.13 4.54 9.07
C THR A 12 -4.29 3.26 9.14
N ALA A 13 -3.43 3.02 8.17
CA ALA A 13 -2.53 1.87 8.11
C ALA A 13 -1.29 2.18 7.28
N LEU A 14 -0.34 1.23 7.26
CA LEU A 14 0.84 1.28 6.41
C LEU A 14 0.52 0.72 5.02
N PHE A 15 1.00 1.42 3.99
CA PHE A 15 0.82 1.04 2.60
C PHE A 15 2.15 1.08 1.85
N LEU A 16 2.29 0.21 0.86
CA LEU A 16 3.40 0.23 -0.08
C LEU A 16 2.86 0.63 -1.45
N ASP A 17 3.58 1.50 -2.14
CA ASP A 17 3.30 1.81 -3.54
C ASP A 17 3.52 0.56 -4.41
N GLN A 18 2.65 0.35 -5.41
CA GLN A 18 2.72 -0.84 -6.25
C GLN A 18 3.98 -0.85 -7.13
N LEU A 19 4.38 0.30 -7.66
CA LEU A 19 5.60 0.39 -8.47
C LEU A 19 6.83 0.10 -7.60
N PHE A 20 6.85 0.57 -6.35
CA PHE A 20 7.89 0.22 -5.39
C PHE A 20 7.97 -1.30 -5.14
N VAL A 21 6.84 -1.96 -4.93
CA VAL A 21 6.76 -3.42 -4.79
C VAL A 21 7.37 -4.13 -6.00
N ASP A 22 6.99 -3.70 -7.20
CA ASP A 22 7.42 -4.32 -8.45
C ASP A 22 8.92 -4.12 -8.71
N GLN A 23 9.42 -2.89 -8.53
CA GLN A 23 10.82 -2.53 -8.74
C GLN A 23 11.76 -3.28 -7.79
N HIS A 24 11.35 -3.42 -6.53
CA HIS A 24 12.16 -4.09 -5.50
C HIS A 24 11.88 -5.59 -5.39
N LYS A 25 11.00 -6.14 -6.24
CA LYS A 25 10.61 -7.56 -6.27
C LYS A 25 10.15 -8.05 -4.90
N ILE A 26 9.38 -7.22 -4.20
CA ILE A 26 8.87 -7.54 -2.86
C ILE A 26 7.82 -8.64 -3.01
N SER A 27 7.99 -9.74 -2.27
CA SER A 27 7.00 -10.80 -2.25
C SER A 27 5.73 -10.34 -1.54
N THR A 28 4.60 -10.47 -2.23
CA THR A 28 3.28 -10.17 -1.71
C THR A 28 2.39 -11.41 -1.72
N PHE A 29 1.39 -11.41 -0.85
CA PHE A 29 0.44 -12.51 -0.69
C PHE A 29 -0.99 -11.97 -0.73
N PRO A 30 -1.94 -12.67 -1.36
CA PRO A 30 -3.32 -12.19 -1.47
C PRO A 30 -3.99 -12.12 -0.10
N LEU A 31 -4.79 -11.07 0.10
CA LEU A 31 -5.71 -10.96 1.21
C LEU A 31 -6.96 -11.80 0.93
N ARG A 32 -7.62 -12.31 1.99
CA ARG A 32 -8.90 -13.03 1.85
C ARG A 32 -10.01 -12.18 1.25
N SER A 33 -9.99 -10.88 1.55
CA SER A 33 -10.87 -9.87 0.97
C SER A 33 -10.07 -8.59 0.78
N PRO A 34 -10.25 -7.87 -0.35
CA PRO A 34 -9.63 -6.57 -0.53
C PRO A 34 -10.05 -5.56 0.55
N ILE A 35 -9.12 -4.70 0.95
CA ILE A 35 -9.37 -3.58 1.87
C ILE A 35 -9.74 -2.36 1.02
N ARG A 36 -10.93 -1.81 1.25
CA ARG A 36 -11.38 -0.59 0.58
C ARG A 36 -10.59 0.61 1.11
N ILE A 37 -10.03 1.40 0.20
CA ILE A 37 -9.33 2.66 0.53
C ILE A 37 -10.10 3.82 -0.11
N THR A 38 -10.29 4.88 0.68
CA THR A 38 -10.84 6.16 0.23
C THR A 38 -9.83 7.26 0.49
N ASN A 39 -9.86 8.29 -0.35
CA ASN A 39 -9.10 9.51 -0.12
C ASN A 39 -9.73 10.33 1.02
N ILE A 40 -9.07 11.41 1.43
CA ILE A 40 -9.53 12.26 2.55
C ILE A 40 -10.91 12.92 2.30
N ASP A 41 -11.28 13.11 1.04
CA ASP A 41 -12.59 13.62 0.61
C ASP A 41 -13.68 12.53 0.53
N GLY A 42 -13.35 11.28 0.89
CA GLY A 42 -14.25 10.13 0.85
C GLY A 42 -14.39 9.48 -0.53
N SER A 43 -13.78 10.04 -1.58
CA SER A 43 -13.77 9.42 -2.91
C SER A 43 -12.95 8.11 -2.91
N PRO A 44 -13.28 7.12 -3.76
CA PRO A 44 -12.45 5.92 -3.90
C PRO A 44 -11.01 6.27 -4.32
N ASN A 45 -10.04 5.52 -3.80
CA ASN A 45 -8.66 5.67 -4.26
C ASN A 45 -8.54 5.27 -5.73
N ARG A 46 -7.85 6.08 -6.54
CA ARG A 46 -7.71 5.86 -7.99
C ARG A 46 -6.90 4.62 -8.34
N ALA A 47 -5.97 4.20 -7.47
CA ALA A 47 -5.22 2.96 -7.64
C ALA A 47 -6.04 1.72 -7.25
N GLY A 48 -7.25 1.91 -6.71
CA GLY A 48 -8.16 0.85 -6.31
C GLY A 48 -7.98 0.43 -4.85
N ASN A 49 -8.41 -0.81 -4.57
CA ASN A 49 -8.38 -1.40 -3.23
C ASN A 49 -7.07 -2.15 -2.99
N ILE A 50 -6.68 -2.31 -1.73
CA ILE A 50 -5.53 -3.14 -1.38
C ILE A 50 -5.96 -4.59 -1.40
N SER A 51 -5.32 -5.38 -2.26
CA SER A 51 -5.62 -6.81 -2.45
C SER A 51 -4.56 -7.74 -1.91
N HIS A 52 -3.37 -7.22 -1.57
CA HIS A 52 -2.21 -8.02 -1.14
C HIS A 52 -1.52 -7.40 0.07
N PHE A 53 -0.79 -8.24 0.82
CA PHE A 53 0.09 -7.80 1.91
C PHE A 53 1.52 -8.32 1.71
N ALA A 54 2.48 -7.61 2.26
CA ALA A 54 3.88 -8.05 2.38
C ALA A 54 4.23 -8.27 3.86
N ARG A 55 5.14 -9.22 4.12
CA ARG A 55 5.77 -9.37 5.44
C ARG A 55 7.21 -8.90 5.33
N LEU A 56 7.50 -7.72 5.85
CA LEU A 56 8.84 -7.16 5.93
C LEU A 56 9.47 -7.54 7.26
N ARG A 57 10.78 -7.80 7.26
CA ARG A 57 11.57 -7.96 8.49
C ARG A 57 12.35 -6.67 8.73
N LEU A 58 12.41 -6.25 9.98
CA LEU A 58 13.34 -5.24 10.46
C LEU A 58 14.73 -5.87 10.65
#